data_AF-I3YJP7-F1
#
_entry.id   AF-I3YJP7-F1
#
_cell.length_a   1.000
_cell.length_b   1.000
_cell.length_c   1.000
_cell.angle_alpha   90.00
_cell.angle_beta   90.00
_cell.angle_gamma   90.00
#
_symmetry.space_group_name_H-M   'P 1'
#
loop_
_entity.id
_entity.type
_entity.pdbx_description
1 polymer ?
#
loop_
_entity_poly.entity_id
_entity_poly.type
_entity_poly.pdbx_seq_one_letter_code
_entity_poly.pdbx_strand_id
1 'polypeptide(L)'
;MDNERLIRILTKKLRGKYNLPHWPLRLDVENAVNEALQQTDELDNLLIQLRNRAVRFSCRKQDGTLREAFGTLKPCLLEEYRAGSKSRSRSTNDCVHYFDLERNAWRCFCPENFITIHELP
;
A
#
# COMPACT_ATOMS: atom_id res chain seq x y z
N MET A 1 -11.23 8.69 -14.14
CA MET A 1 -10.37 9.82 -14.60
C MET A 1 -9.73 9.37 -15.89
N ASP A 2 -9.76 10.17 -16.95
CA ASP A 2 -9.03 9.86 -18.18
C ASP A 2 -7.52 10.07 -17.93
N ASN A 3 -6.78 8.97 -17.79
CA ASN A 3 -5.35 8.99 -17.47
C ASN A 3 -4.48 9.39 -18.67
N GLU A 4 -5.06 9.58 -19.85
CA GLU A 4 -4.35 9.91 -21.09
C GLU A 4 -3.47 11.15 -20.94
N ARG A 5 -3.96 12.18 -20.25
CA ARG A 5 -3.18 13.39 -19.98
C ARG A 5 -1.96 13.10 -19.11
N LEU A 6 -2.12 12.27 -18.07
CA LEU A 6 -1.04 11.88 -17.17
C LEU A 6 0.03 11.08 -17.92
N ILE A 7 -0.38 10.06 -18.67
CA ILE A 7 0.50 9.20 -19.50
C ILE A 7 1.30 10.06 -20.48
N ARG A 8 0.64 10.99 -21.18
CA ARG A 8 1.30 11.90 -22.14
C ARG A 8 2.32 12.81 -21.47
N ILE A 9 2.00 13.38 -20.31
CA ILE A 9 2.90 14.27 -19.55
C ILE A 9 4.12 13.49 -19.04
N LEU A 10 3.92 12.31 -18.45
CA LEU A 10 4.99 11.45 -17.93
C LEU A 10 5.90 10.96 -19.06
N THR A 11 5.33 10.47 -20.15
CA THR A 11 6.09 10.05 -21.35
C THR A 11 7.00 11.17 -21.84
N LYS A 12 6.48 12.41 -21.97
CA LYS A 12 7.29 13.56 -22.42
C LYS A 12 8.42 13.88 -21.43
N LYS A 13 8.16 13.85 -20.12
CA LYS A 13 9.16 14.12 -19.07
C LYS A 13 10.27 13.07 -19.07
N LEU A 14 9.91 11.78 -19.10
CA LEU A 14 10.87 10.67 -19.06
C LEU A 14 11.67 10.58 -20.35
N ARG A 15 11.04 10.83 -21.51
CA ARG A 15 11.73 10.87 -22.81
C ARG A 15 12.85 11.89 -22.81
N GLY A 16 12.59 13.10 -22.32
CA GLY A 16 13.61 14.15 -22.25
C GLY A 16 14.78 13.82 -21.31
N LYS A 17 14.52 13.03 -20.27
CA LYS A 17 15.53 12.64 -19.28
C LYS A 17 16.42 11.47 -19.74
N TYR A 18 15.83 10.48 -20.41
CA TYR A 18 16.51 9.22 -20.75
C TYR A 18 16.78 9.03 -22.24
N ASN A 19 16.41 9.99 -23.10
CA ASN A 19 16.58 9.95 -24.55
C ASN A 19 16.05 8.66 -25.22
N LEU A 20 14.88 8.19 -24.77
CA LEU A 20 14.27 6.95 -25.23
C LEU A 20 13.35 7.15 -26.46
N PRO A 21 13.14 6.11 -27.29
CA PRO A 21 12.12 6.12 -28.34
C PRO A 21 10.72 6.37 -27.76
N HIS A 22 9.93 7.23 -28.41
CA HIS A 22 8.63 7.66 -27.87
C HIS A 22 7.64 6.50 -27.69
N TRP A 23 7.47 5.66 -28.72
CA TRP A 23 6.41 4.63 -28.72
C TRP A 23 6.59 3.54 -27.66
N PRO A 24 7.76 2.88 -27.53
CA PRO A 24 8.00 1.93 -26.45
C PRO A 24 7.83 2.57 -25.07
N LEU A 25 8.41 3.76 -24.85
CA LEU A 25 8.31 4.45 -23.56
C LEU A 25 6.85 4.78 -23.20
N ARG A 26 6.03 5.19 -24.17
CA ARG A 26 4.63 5.49 -23.90
C ARG A 26 3.88 4.26 -23.38
N LEU A 27 4.11 3.09 -23.99
CA LEU A 27 3.50 1.84 -23.58
C LEU A 27 3.95 1.44 -22.17
N ASP A 28 5.25 1.55 -21.88
CA ASP A 28 5.78 1.26 -20.54
C ASP A 28 5.18 2.19 -19.47
N VAL A 29 5.03 3.48 -19.79
CA VAL A 29 4.39 4.46 -18.89
C VAL A 29 2.92 4.15 -18.70
N GLU A 30 2.20 3.79 -19.76
CA GLU A 30 0.79 3.42 -19.69
C GLU A 30 0.58 2.20 -18.79
N ASN A 31 1.36 1.14 -18.98
CA ASN A 31 1.33 -0.05 -18.13
C ASN A 31 1.64 0.29 -16.67
N ALA A 32 2.73 1.03 -16.42
CA ALA A 32 3.13 1.42 -15.06
C ALA A 32 2.07 2.28 -14.36
N VAL A 33 1.41 3.20 -15.08
CA VAL A 33 0.31 4.01 -14.52
C VAL A 33 -0.88 3.13 -14.17
N ASN A 34 -1.27 2.22 -15.06
CA ASN A 34 -2.42 1.34 -14.82
C ASN A 34 -2.17 0.40 -13.63
N GLU A 35 -0.98 -0.19 -13.55
CA GLU A 35 -0.58 -1.05 -12.41
C GLU A 35 -0.54 -0.25 -11.10
N ALA A 36 0.03 0.96 -11.10
CA ALA A 36 0.11 1.80 -9.91
C ALA A 36 -1.27 2.25 -9.43
N LEU A 37 -2.20 2.54 -10.35
CA LEU A 37 -3.58 2.89 -10.00
C LEU A 37 -4.30 1.71 -9.36
N GLN A 38 -4.18 0.52 -9.94
CA GLN A 38 -4.76 -0.68 -9.34
C GLN A 38 -4.19 -0.95 -7.95
N GLN A 39 -2.87 -0.88 -7.78
CA GLN A 39 -2.23 -1.05 -6.47
C GLN A 39 -2.70 -0.01 -5.45
N THR A 40 -2.90 1.24 -5.89
CA THR A 40 -3.38 2.33 -5.02
C THR A 40 -4.85 2.09 -4.61
N ASP A 41 -5.71 1.68 -5.55
CA ASP A 41 -7.12 1.39 -5.27
C ASP A 41 -7.26 0.23 -4.26
N GLU A 42 -6.48 -0.83 -4.42
CA GLU A 42 -6.49 -1.96 -3.49
C GLU A 42 -5.93 -1.57 -2.11
N LEU A 43 -4.91 -0.71 -2.07
CA LEU A 43 -4.38 -0.18 -0.81
C LEU A 43 -5.39 0.74 -0.11
N ASP A 44 -6.08 1.61 -0.85
CA ASP A 44 -7.13 2.47 -0.31
C ASP A 44 -8.27 1.64 0.27
N ASN A 45 -8.65 0.55 -0.41
CA ASN A 45 -9.59 -0.43 0.12
C ASN A 45 -9.10 -1.03 1.44
N LEU A 46 -7.82 -1.43 1.54
CA LEU A 46 -7.25 -1.93 2.81
C LEU A 46 -7.36 -0.86 3.92
N LEU A 47 -6.99 0.39 3.64
CA LEU A 47 -7.03 1.47 4.62
C LEU A 47 -8.45 1.74 5.13
N ILE A 48 -9.43 1.72 4.23
CA ILE A 48 -10.86 1.81 4.59
C ILE A 48 -11.24 0.64 5.49
N GLN A 49 -10.87 -0.58 5.13
CA GLN A 49 -11.24 -1.76 5.92
C GLN A 49 -10.54 -1.79 7.29
N LEU A 50 -9.26 -1.45 7.39
CA LEU A 50 -8.54 -1.39 8.66
C LEU A 50 -9.21 -0.43 9.65
N ARG A 51 -9.72 0.71 9.19
CA ARG A 51 -10.43 1.69 10.03
C ARG A 51 -11.78 1.16 10.54
N ASN A 52 -12.40 0.24 9.81
CA ASN A 52 -13.76 -0.24 10.07
C ASN A 52 -13.82 -1.62 10.74
N ARG A 53 -12.81 -2.47 10.52
CA ARG A 53 -12.77 -3.87 10.97
C ARG A 53 -11.33 -4.37 11.18
N ALA A 54 -11.21 -5.59 11.68
CA ALA A 54 -9.97 -6.35 11.59
C ALA A 54 -9.90 -7.05 10.23
N VAL A 55 -8.72 -7.05 9.61
CA VAL A 55 -8.52 -7.47 8.21
C VAL A 55 -7.30 -8.37 8.13
N ARG A 56 -7.42 -9.49 7.41
CA ARG A 56 -6.27 -10.29 7.01
C ARG A 56 -5.72 -9.75 5.69
N PHE A 57 -4.41 -9.54 5.62
CA PHE A 57 -3.75 -9.05 4.40
C PHE A 57 -2.30 -9.52 4.34
N SER A 58 -1.70 -9.43 3.16
CA SER A 58 -0.28 -9.71 2.94
C SER A 58 0.49 -8.48 2.52
N CYS A 59 1.71 -8.36 3.03
CA CYS A 59 2.70 -7.39 2.56
C CYS A 59 4.08 -8.04 2.42
N ARG A 60 4.93 -7.49 1.55
CA ARG A 60 6.31 -7.91 1.37
C ARG A 60 7.21 -7.29 2.44
N LYS A 61 8.12 -8.08 2.99
CA LYS A 61 9.17 -7.60 3.88
C LYS A 61 10.39 -7.10 3.09
N GLN A 62 11.29 -6.39 3.77
CA GLN A 62 12.57 -5.95 3.20
C GLN A 62 13.45 -7.11 2.71
N ASP A 63 13.34 -8.29 3.34
CA ASP A 63 14.05 -9.51 2.94
C ASP A 63 13.40 -10.24 1.74
N GLY A 64 12.33 -9.67 1.16
CA GLY A 64 11.58 -10.25 0.05
C GLY A 64 10.52 -11.28 0.44
N THR A 65 10.50 -11.76 1.70
CA THR A 65 9.49 -12.73 2.14
C THR A 65 8.13 -12.08 2.35
N LEU A 66 7.06 -12.87 2.21
CA LEU A 66 5.70 -12.41 2.50
C LEU A 66 5.45 -12.42 4.02
N ARG A 67 4.68 -11.43 4.46
CA ARG A 67 4.10 -11.37 5.80
C ARG A 67 2.60 -11.35 5.65
N GLU A 68 1.93 -12.32 6.25
CA GLU A 68 0.51 -12.24 6.55
C GLU A 68 0.32 -11.51 7.89
N ALA A 69 -0.72 -10.69 7.97
CA ALA A 69 -1.06 -9.94 9.15
C ALA A 69 -2.58 -9.93 9.35
N PHE A 70 -3.00 -10.01 10.61
CA PHE A 70 -4.36 -9.70 11.02
C PHE A 70 -4.38 -8.36 11.72
N GLY A 71 -4.66 -7.30 10.97
CA GLY A 71 -4.48 -5.92 11.41
C GLY A 71 -5.78 -5.16 11.61
N THR A 72 -5.73 -4.10 12.43
CA THR A 72 -6.83 -3.14 12.56
C THR A 72 -6.35 -1.74 12.92
N LEU A 73 -7.19 -0.76 12.62
CA LEU A 73 -7.15 0.62 13.11
C LEU A 73 -8.49 1.02 13.76
N LYS A 74 -9.41 0.07 13.96
CA LYS A 74 -10.74 0.32 14.51
C LYS A 74 -10.64 0.71 16.00
N PRO A 75 -11.13 1.90 16.41
CA PRO A 75 -10.93 2.41 17.78
C PRO A 75 -11.34 1.44 18.90
N CYS A 76 -12.50 0.79 18.79
CA CYS A 76 -12.97 -0.13 19.83
C CYS A 76 -12.05 -1.35 20.01
N LEU A 77 -11.48 -1.89 18.93
CA LEU A 77 -10.51 -2.99 18.99
C LEU A 77 -9.16 -2.51 19.54
N LEU A 78 -8.73 -1.30 19.18
CA LEU A 78 -7.51 -0.71 19.73
C LEU A 78 -7.61 -0.51 21.25
N GLU A 79 -8.79 -0.12 21.75
CA GLU A 79 -9.08 0.02 23.18
C GLU A 79 -9.07 -1.34 23.89
N GLU A 80 -9.80 -2.32 23.35
CA GLU A 80 -9.85 -3.70 23.87
C GLU A 80 -8.44 -4.31 24.04
N TYR A 81 -7.57 -4.08 23.06
CA TYR A 81 -6.20 -4.61 23.06
C TYR A 81 -5.17 -3.68 23.73
N ARG A 82 -5.63 -2.58 24.36
CA ARG A 82 -4.79 -1.55 25.01
C ARG A 82 -3.65 -1.07 24.12
N ALA A 83 -3.93 -0.89 22.82
CA ALA A 83 -2.93 -0.54 21.82
C ALA A 83 -2.26 0.81 22.09
N GLY A 84 -2.98 1.76 22.70
CA GLY A 84 -2.44 3.07 23.08
C GLY A 84 -1.31 3.03 24.11
N SER A 85 -1.23 1.99 24.91
CA SER A 85 -0.14 1.80 25.89
C SER A 85 1.11 1.15 25.29
N LYS A 86 1.09 0.83 23.99
CA LYS A 86 2.16 0.08 23.32
C LYS A 86 3.02 1.00 22.50
N SER A 87 4.33 0.73 22.53
CA SER A 87 5.29 1.48 21.73
C SER A 87 4.97 1.29 20.24
N ARG A 88 4.92 2.42 19.52
CA ARG A 88 4.83 2.44 18.07
C ARG A 88 6.25 2.64 17.54
N SER A 89 6.67 1.77 16.60
CA SER A 89 7.94 1.95 15.91
C SER A 89 8.02 3.36 15.30
N ARG A 90 9.20 3.96 15.31
CA ARG A 90 9.48 5.26 14.64
C ARG A 90 9.56 5.07 13.13
N SER A 91 8.51 4.54 12.49
CA SER A 91 8.52 4.47 11.04
C SER A 91 8.42 5.86 10.43
N THR A 92 8.86 5.98 9.19
CA THR A 92 8.73 7.22 8.41
C THR A 92 7.25 7.57 8.18
N ASN A 93 6.99 8.85 7.88
CA ASN A 93 5.64 9.37 7.68
C ASN A 93 4.86 8.68 6.55
N ASP A 94 5.55 8.03 5.62
CA ASP A 94 4.95 7.45 4.41
C ASP A 94 4.56 5.98 4.56
N CYS A 95 4.74 5.37 5.74
CA CYS A 95 4.35 3.97 5.98
C CYS A 95 2.86 3.82 6.32
N VAL A 96 2.28 2.72 5.82
CA VAL A 96 0.97 2.23 6.27
C VAL A 96 1.14 1.57 7.63
N HIS A 97 0.41 2.06 8.62
CA HIS A 97 0.44 1.55 9.98
C HIS A 97 -0.82 0.79 10.33
N TYR A 98 -0.66 -0.23 11.15
CA TYR A 98 -1.75 -1.03 11.66
C TYR A 98 -1.37 -1.63 13.02
N PHE A 99 -2.37 -1.94 13.82
CA PHE A 99 -2.18 -2.75 15.01
C PHE A 99 -2.39 -4.22 14.65
N ASP A 100 -1.35 -5.04 14.80
CA ASP A 100 -1.38 -6.47 14.54
C ASP A 100 -1.95 -7.19 15.76
N LEU A 101 -3.13 -7.80 15.59
CA LEU A 101 -3.88 -8.44 16.67
C LEU A 101 -3.23 -9.76 17.11
N GLU A 102 -2.64 -10.52 16.20
CA GLU A 102 -1.96 -11.79 16.50
C GLU A 102 -0.61 -11.55 17.18
N ARG A 103 0.08 -10.46 16.82
CA ARG A 103 1.36 -10.07 17.43
C ARG A 103 1.19 -9.13 18.61
N ASN A 104 -0.03 -8.65 18.82
CA ASN A 104 -0.41 -7.72 19.87
C ASN A 104 0.48 -6.46 19.89
N ALA A 105 0.87 -5.95 18.72
CA ALA A 105 1.89 -4.90 18.56
C ALA A 105 1.61 -3.99 17.35
N TRP A 106 2.06 -2.73 17.44
CA TRP A 106 2.06 -1.82 16.29
C TRP A 106 3.07 -2.28 15.23
N ARG A 107 2.64 -2.30 13.97
CA ARG A 107 3.47 -2.62 12.81
C ARG A 107 3.21 -1.64 11.68
N CYS A 108 4.10 -1.67 10.70
CA CYS A 108 3.98 -0.88 9.49
C CYS A 108 4.61 -1.58 8.28
N PHE A 109 4.24 -1.14 7.08
CA PHE A 109 4.87 -1.49 5.82
C PHE A 109 4.83 -0.29 4.86
N CYS A 110 5.74 -0.21 3.89
CA CYS A 110 5.67 0.82 2.85
C CYS A 110 4.53 0.50 1.86
N PRO A 111 3.77 1.50 1.35
CA PRO A 111 2.67 1.30 0.42
C PRO A 111 2.95 0.33 -0.74
N GLU A 112 4.12 0.46 -1.37
CA GLU A 112 4.58 -0.37 -2.50
C GLU A 112 4.82 -1.85 -2.13
N ASN A 113 4.85 -2.16 -0.84
CA ASN A 113 4.97 -3.54 -0.35
C ASN A 113 3.61 -4.19 -0.09
N PHE A 114 2.49 -3.51 -0.30
CA PHE A 114 1.18 -4.14 -0.23
C PHE A 114 1.06 -5.23 -1.30
N ILE A 115 0.40 -6.35 -0.96
CA ILE A 115 0.19 -7.46 -1.90
C ILE A 115 -1.29 -7.68 -2.16
N THR A 116 -2.07 -7.97 -1.12
CA THR A 116 -3.51 -8.20 -1.25
C THR A 116 -4.22 -8.24 0.10
N ILE A 117 -5.53 -8.06 0.09
CA ILE A 117 -6.44 -8.34 1.21
C ILE A 117 -6.94 -9.77 1.05
N HIS A 118 -6.94 -10.53 2.15
CA HIS A 118 -7.57 -11.85 2.19
C HIS A 118 -9.01 -11.67 2.65
N GLU A 119 -9.97 -12.07 1.82
CA GLU A 119 -11.36 -12.16 2.27
C GLU A 119 -11.44 -13.19 3.40
N LEU A 120 -12.12 -12.83 4.49
CA LEU A 120 -12.52 -13.84 5.46
C LEU A 120 -13.59 -14.72 4.78
N PRO A 121 -13.46 -16.06 4.81
CA PRO A 121 -14.51 -16.94 4.31
C PRO A 121 -15.84 -16.73 5.02
#